data_AF-A0AA36N6R7-F1
#
_entry.id   AF-A0AA36N6R7-F1
#
_cell.length_a   1.000
_cell.length_b   1.000
_cell.length_c   1.000
_cell.angle_alpha   90.00
_cell.angle_beta   90.00
_cell.angle_gamma   90.00
#
_symmetry.space_group_name_H-M   'P 1'
#
loop_
_entity.id
_entity.type
_entity.pdbx_description
1 polymer ?
#
loop_
_entity_poly.entity_id
_entity_poly.type
_entity_poly.pdbx_seq_one_letter_code
_entity_poly.pdbx_strand_id
1 'polypeptide(L)'
;MAQLCYENTFITVKDCIRAGRRSRSMDLPRVSTWRNCPEVLYVATLEQRAWQTRVAGARVPAQAVAVPAAAEATRADEAAAPEAASEASPAPAAVLALDKTKSSGNAGHPELCFKPCLFLRIGECPNGEECKFCHLPHPSPAKLDKRMRETFRGLPQAEVLALLLPHLRAKNVTGAGRLLAEMEARLASLPHASCSMLPPRIVQLKRALGRLSFRQLMLLSPEGTHAQAELEHLRRLTA
;
A
#
# COMPACT_ATOMS: atom_id res chain seq x y z
N MET A 1 46.97 -14.39 10.57
CA MET A 1 46.11 -14.34 11.76
C MET A 1 45.21 -13.13 11.63
N ALA A 2 43.89 -13.31 11.66
CA ALA A 2 42.93 -12.20 11.57
C ALA A 2 42.88 -11.47 12.91
N GLN A 3 42.96 -10.14 12.88
CA GLN A 3 42.83 -9.32 14.08
C GLN A 3 41.40 -8.79 14.16
N LEU A 4 40.68 -9.18 15.21
CA LEU A 4 39.34 -8.69 15.49
C LEU A 4 39.45 -7.36 16.25
N CYS A 5 38.79 -6.32 15.75
CA CYS A 5 38.70 -5.03 16.43
C CYS A 5 37.22 -4.71 16.71
N TYR A 6 36.94 -4.22 17.91
CA TYR A 6 35.63 -3.71 18.30
C TYR A 6 35.62 -2.19 18.17
N GLU A 7 34.74 -1.67 17.31
CA GLU A 7 34.45 -0.24 17.23
C GLU A 7 32.92 -0.05 17.24
N ASN A 8 32.43 0.80 18.16
CA ASN A 8 31.03 1.24 18.24
C ASN A 8 29.99 0.12 18.07
N THR A 9 30.04 -0.91 18.92
CA THR A 9 29.11 -2.07 18.98
C THR A 9 29.11 -3.03 17.79
N PHE A 10 29.96 -2.83 16.78
CA PHE A 10 30.12 -3.78 15.67
C PHE A 10 31.49 -4.45 15.70
N ILE A 11 31.50 -5.78 15.49
CA ILE A 11 32.73 -6.55 15.30
C ILE A 11 33.17 -6.35 13.86
N THR A 12 34.31 -5.71 13.67
CA THR A 12 34.89 -5.51 12.34
C THR A 12 36.08 -6.45 12.20
N VAL A 13 36.01 -7.34 11.20
CA VAL A 13 37.14 -8.22 10.86
C VAL A 13 38.06 -7.43 9.93
N LYS A 14 39.22 -7.00 10.42
CA LYS A 14 40.25 -6.39 9.56
C LYS A 14 41.00 -7.52 8.87
N ASP A 15 40.57 -7.84 7.65
CA ASP A 15 41.27 -8.78 6.80
C ASP A 15 42.55 -8.12 6.25
N CYS A 16 43.70 -8.55 6.77
CA CYS A 16 45.02 -8.23 6.24
C CYS A 16 45.26 -9.00 4.93
N ILE A 17 44.46 -8.76 3.89
CA ILE A 17 44.68 -9.37 2.58
C ILE A 17 45.81 -8.58 1.90
N ARG A 18 46.99 -9.20 1.87
CA ARG A 18 48.11 -8.79 1.00
C ARG A 18 47.58 -8.67 -0.43
N ALA A 19 47.78 -7.49 -1.01
CA ALA A 19 47.32 -7.11 -2.34
C ALA A 19 47.87 -8.05 -3.44
N GLY A 20 47.05 -9.03 -3.84
CA GLY A 20 47.15 -9.70 -5.13
C GLY A 20 46.19 -9.03 -6.11
N ARG A 21 46.70 -8.24 -7.05
CA ARG A 21 45.92 -7.60 -8.12
C ARG A 21 45.21 -8.70 -8.93
N ARG A 22 43.90 -8.81 -8.80
CA ARG A 22 43.04 -9.44 -9.81
C ARG A 22 42.37 -8.34 -10.61
N SER A 23 42.64 -8.35 -11.91
CA SER A 23 42.12 -7.42 -12.92
C SER A 23 40.60 -7.30 -12.81
N ARG A 24 40.13 -6.06 -12.62
CA ARG A 24 38.70 -5.74 -12.60
C ARG A 24 38.14 -5.83 -14.01
N SER A 25 36.93 -6.38 -14.08
CA SER A 25 36.01 -6.39 -15.22
C SER A 25 35.97 -5.05 -15.94
N MET A 26 35.97 -5.10 -17.28
CA MET A 26 35.87 -3.93 -18.15
C MET A 26 34.68 -3.05 -17.80
N ASP A 27 34.96 -1.75 -17.71
CA ASP A 27 33.95 -0.71 -17.60
C ASP A 27 33.03 -0.73 -18.82
N LEU A 28 31.73 -0.93 -18.59
CA LEU A 28 30.71 -0.72 -19.61
C LEU A 28 30.64 0.79 -19.94
N PRO A 29 30.45 1.16 -21.22
CA PRO A 29 30.46 2.55 -21.64
C PRO A 29 29.36 3.36 -20.96
N ARG A 30 29.75 4.57 -20.58
CA ARG A 30 28.98 5.57 -19.84
C ARG A 30 27.70 5.95 -20.61
N VAL A 31 26.55 5.68 -20.01
CA VAL A 31 25.18 5.90 -20.51
C VAL A 31 24.85 7.40 -20.58
N SER A 32 25.45 8.16 -21.51
CA SER A 32 25.21 9.61 -21.62
C SER A 32 24.53 10.09 -22.91
N THR A 33 24.20 9.21 -23.86
CA THR A 33 23.62 9.63 -25.16
C THR A 33 22.21 9.14 -25.46
N TRP A 34 21.52 8.47 -24.52
CA TRP A 34 20.14 8.00 -24.69
C TRP A 34 19.06 9.10 -24.67
N ARG A 35 19.45 10.39 -24.70
CA ARG A 35 18.49 11.51 -24.64
C ARG A 35 17.66 11.67 -25.91
N ASN A 36 18.06 11.08 -27.05
CA ASN A 36 17.39 11.26 -28.33
C ASN A 36 17.14 9.93 -29.08
N CYS A 37 16.83 8.83 -28.37
CA CYS A 37 16.40 7.61 -29.06
C CYS A 37 14.91 7.72 -29.43
N PRO A 38 14.55 7.71 -30.74
CA PRO A 38 13.16 7.83 -31.19
C PRO A 38 12.25 6.71 -30.67
N GLU A 39 12.82 5.54 -30.34
CA GLU A 39 12.11 4.41 -29.72
C GLU A 39 11.56 4.72 -28.31
N VAL A 40 12.28 5.49 -27.50
CA VAL A 40 11.85 5.80 -26.12
C VAL A 40 10.70 6.80 -26.12
N LEU A 41 10.73 7.76 -27.05
CA LEU A 41 9.61 8.68 -27.28
C LEU A 41 8.37 7.95 -27.81
N TYR A 42 8.55 6.94 -28.66
CA TYR A 42 7.45 6.12 -29.18
C TYR A 42 6.73 5.35 -28.06
N VAL A 43 7.45 4.68 -27.16
CA VAL A 43 6.85 3.94 -26.03
C VAL A 43 6.07 4.88 -25.09
N ALA A 44 6.62 6.07 -24.79
CA ALA A 44 5.93 7.07 -23.97
C ALA A 44 4.60 7.55 -24.60
N THR A 45 4.57 7.74 -25.93
CA THR A 45 3.33 8.13 -26.63
C THR A 45 2.26 7.02 -26.65
N LEU A 46 2.68 5.75 -26.71
CA LEU A 46 1.75 4.61 -26.63
C LEU A 46 1.12 4.46 -25.25
N GLU A 47 1.90 4.65 -24.17
CA GLU A 47 1.38 4.62 -22.81
C GLU A 47 0.39 5.77 -22.55
N GLN A 48 0.68 6.97 -23.07
CA GLN A 48 -0.21 8.13 -22.94
C GLN A 48 -1.55 7.92 -23.68
N ARG A 49 -1.53 7.33 -24.88
CA ARG A 49 -2.76 6.95 -25.62
C ARG A 49 -3.55 5.87 -24.90
N ALA A 50 -2.88 4.84 -24.38
CA ALA A 50 -3.54 3.75 -23.64
C ALA A 50 -4.21 4.26 -22.34
N TRP A 51 -3.59 5.23 -21.66
CA TRP A 51 -4.20 5.88 -20.50
C TRP A 51 -5.42 6.71 -20.90
N GLN A 52 -5.32 7.52 -21.97
CA GLN A 52 -6.45 8.30 -22.47
C GLN A 52 -7.66 7.42 -22.85
N THR A 53 -7.44 6.26 -23.49
CA THR A 53 -8.53 5.33 -23.82
C THR A 53 -9.21 4.71 -22.60
N ARG A 54 -8.50 4.55 -21.47
CA ARG A 54 -9.09 4.03 -20.22
C ARG A 54 -9.87 5.11 -19.46
N VAL A 55 -9.39 6.35 -19.48
CA VAL A 55 -10.02 7.46 -18.75
C VAL A 55 -11.21 8.05 -19.52
N ALA A 56 -11.17 8.04 -20.86
CA ALA A 56 -12.23 8.59 -21.70
C ALA A 56 -13.51 7.75 -21.78
N GLY A 57 -13.68 6.75 -20.90
CA GLY A 57 -14.97 6.07 -20.73
C GLY A 57 -15.53 5.49 -22.03
N ALA A 58 -14.73 4.70 -22.75
CA ALA A 58 -15.24 3.87 -23.83
C ALA A 58 -16.26 2.87 -23.24
N ARG A 59 -17.53 3.28 -23.22
CA ARG A 59 -18.68 2.39 -23.14
C ARG A 59 -18.53 1.42 -24.31
N VAL A 60 -18.04 0.23 -24.01
CA VAL A 60 -18.22 -0.91 -24.90
C VAL A 60 -19.73 -1.13 -24.97
N PRO A 61 -20.38 -1.08 -26.15
CA PRO A 61 -21.78 -1.45 -26.25
C PRO A 61 -21.89 -2.91 -25.81
N ALA A 62 -22.68 -3.14 -24.77
CA ALA A 62 -23.00 -4.46 -24.26
C ALA A 62 -23.75 -5.23 -25.36
N GLN A 63 -23.02 -6.02 -26.14
CA GLN A 63 -23.62 -7.09 -26.92
C GLN A 63 -24.05 -8.17 -25.92
N ALA A 64 -25.37 -8.23 -25.72
CA ALA A 64 -26.05 -9.21 -24.90
C ALA A 64 -25.78 -10.62 -25.46
N VAL A 65 -24.91 -11.37 -24.79
CA VAL A 65 -24.79 -12.81 -25.01
C VAL A 65 -25.81 -13.47 -24.08
N ALA A 66 -26.91 -13.94 -24.65
CA ALA A 66 -27.95 -14.67 -23.94
C ALA A 66 -27.38 -15.99 -23.40
N VAL A 67 -27.44 -16.17 -22.08
CA VAL A 67 -27.12 -17.43 -21.41
C VAL A 67 -28.42 -18.23 -21.30
N PRO A 68 -28.51 -19.46 -21.83
CA PRO A 68 -29.71 -20.26 -21.72
C PRO A 68 -29.89 -20.79 -20.29
N ALA A 69 -31.12 -20.70 -19.82
CA ALA A 69 -31.60 -21.25 -18.55
C ALA A 69 -31.81 -22.77 -18.64
N ALA A 70 -31.23 -23.50 -17.69
CA ALA A 70 -31.53 -24.89 -17.36
C ALA A 70 -31.18 -25.09 -15.88
N ALA A 71 -31.82 -25.89 -15.06
CA ALA A 71 -33.11 -26.57 -15.04
C ALA A 71 -33.27 -27.01 -13.57
N GLU A 72 -34.48 -26.93 -13.02
CA GLU A 72 -34.82 -27.36 -11.65
C GLU A 72 -34.70 -28.88 -11.49
N ALA A 73 -34.27 -29.32 -10.29
CA ALA A 73 -34.53 -30.65 -9.77
C ALA A 73 -34.70 -30.59 -8.23
N THR A 74 -35.75 -31.28 -7.80
CA THR A 74 -36.44 -31.28 -6.49
C THR A 74 -36.01 -32.41 -5.53
N ARG A 75 -36.51 -32.32 -4.27
CA ARG A 75 -36.75 -33.33 -3.19
C ARG A 75 -35.77 -33.20 -1.99
N ALA A 76 -36.19 -32.89 -0.76
CA ALA A 76 -37.21 -33.45 0.16
C ALA A 76 -36.83 -34.82 0.76
N ASP A 77 -36.73 -34.87 2.10
CA ASP A 77 -36.79 -35.99 3.08
C ASP A 77 -35.79 -35.74 4.23
N GLU A 78 -35.92 -36.18 5.47
CA GLU A 78 -36.99 -36.41 6.46
C GLU A 78 -36.23 -36.76 7.77
N ALA A 79 -36.93 -36.67 8.90
CA ALA A 79 -36.52 -36.76 10.29
C ALA A 79 -35.51 -37.86 10.71
N ALA A 80 -34.76 -37.60 11.80
CA ALA A 80 -34.77 -38.45 13.01
C ALA A 80 -33.82 -37.90 14.10
N ALA A 81 -34.38 -37.66 15.29
CA ALA A 81 -33.65 -37.59 16.55
C ALA A 81 -33.24 -39.01 17.01
N PRO A 82 -32.27 -39.13 17.93
CA PRO A 82 -32.69 -39.47 19.28
C PRO A 82 -31.91 -38.76 20.41
N GLU A 83 -32.63 -38.64 21.53
CA GLU A 83 -32.12 -38.34 22.86
C GLU A 83 -31.22 -39.46 23.39
N ALA A 84 -30.13 -39.10 24.07
CA ALA A 84 -29.55 -39.90 25.14
C ALA A 84 -28.73 -39.00 26.09
N ALA A 85 -28.97 -39.20 27.37
CA ALA A 85 -28.50 -38.41 28.50
C ALA A 85 -27.02 -38.65 28.88
N SER A 86 -26.57 -37.80 29.81
CA SER A 86 -25.45 -37.99 30.75
C SER A 86 -24.09 -37.43 30.32
N GLU A 87 -23.70 -36.29 30.90
CA GLU A 87 -22.86 -36.24 32.12
C GLU A 87 -22.59 -34.76 32.49
N ALA A 88 -22.57 -34.48 33.79
CA ALA A 88 -22.42 -33.15 34.36
C ALA A 88 -21.05 -32.53 33.98
N SER A 89 -21.06 -31.70 32.94
CA SER A 89 -19.90 -30.89 32.56
C SER A 89 -19.78 -29.70 33.52
N PRO A 90 -18.59 -29.45 34.12
CA PRO A 90 -18.39 -28.29 34.97
C PRO A 90 -18.67 -27.03 34.15
N ALA A 91 -19.37 -26.08 34.78
CA ALA A 91 -19.81 -24.83 34.18
C ALA A 91 -18.73 -24.27 33.24
N PRO A 92 -19.02 -24.10 31.93
CA PRO A 92 -18.09 -23.38 31.07
C PRO A 92 -18.06 -21.97 31.64
N ALA A 93 -16.91 -21.59 32.22
CA ALA A 93 -16.59 -20.20 32.45
C ALA A 93 -16.98 -19.48 31.16
N ALA A 94 -18.01 -18.64 31.22
CA ALA A 94 -18.52 -17.91 30.07
C ALA A 94 -17.35 -17.08 29.55
N VAL A 95 -16.61 -17.65 28.61
CA VAL A 95 -15.73 -16.94 27.70
C VAL A 95 -16.70 -16.12 26.88
N LEU A 96 -17.04 -14.95 27.43
CA LEU A 96 -17.72 -13.87 26.75
C LEU A 96 -16.94 -13.73 25.45
N ALA A 97 -17.53 -14.19 24.35
CA ALA A 97 -16.97 -14.04 23.04
C ALA A 97 -16.91 -12.53 22.79
N LEU A 98 -15.81 -11.91 23.21
CA LEU A 98 -15.59 -10.49 23.10
C LEU A 98 -15.78 -10.17 21.63
N ASP A 99 -16.75 -9.30 21.31
CA ASP A 99 -17.04 -8.88 19.95
C ASP A 99 -15.77 -8.24 19.38
N LYS A 100 -14.95 -9.04 18.67
CA LYS A 100 -13.65 -8.64 18.11
C LYS A 100 -13.78 -7.45 17.14
N THR A 101 -14.99 -7.06 16.77
CA THR A 101 -15.35 -5.99 15.84
C THR A 101 -15.49 -4.60 16.48
N LYS A 102 -15.45 -4.45 17.81
CA LYS A 102 -15.74 -3.17 18.50
C LYS A 102 -14.51 -2.36 18.93
N SER A 103 -13.39 -2.46 18.21
CA SER A 103 -12.22 -1.61 18.51
C SER A 103 -12.40 -0.20 17.95
N SER A 104 -12.07 0.82 18.74
CA SER A 104 -11.98 2.22 18.26
C SER A 104 -10.99 2.41 17.09
N GLY A 105 -10.03 1.49 16.94
CA GLY A 105 -9.08 1.44 15.85
C GLY A 105 -9.67 1.04 14.49
N ASN A 106 -10.91 0.53 14.47
CA ASN A 106 -11.63 0.13 13.27
C ASN A 106 -12.15 1.32 12.46
N ALA A 107 -12.26 2.49 13.10
CA ALA A 107 -12.72 3.72 12.45
C ALA A 107 -11.90 4.04 11.19
N GLY A 108 -12.59 4.21 10.07
CA GLY A 108 -11.99 4.51 8.76
C GLY A 108 -11.41 3.31 8.00
N HIS A 109 -11.69 2.08 8.40
CA HIS A 109 -11.28 0.90 7.63
C HIS A 109 -11.96 0.87 6.24
N PRO A 110 -11.27 0.51 5.14
CA PRO A 110 -9.89 0.00 5.06
C PRO A 110 -8.80 1.05 4.79
N GLU A 111 -9.17 2.28 4.41
CA GLU A 111 -8.21 3.25 3.84
C GLU A 111 -7.55 4.16 4.91
N LEU A 112 -8.28 4.47 5.98
CA LEU A 112 -7.91 5.41 7.04
C LEU A 112 -7.71 4.75 8.42
N CYS A 113 -8.04 3.48 8.58
CA CYS A 113 -7.90 2.80 9.87
C CYS A 113 -6.44 2.77 10.36
N PHE A 114 -6.28 2.49 11.65
CA PHE A 114 -4.96 2.29 12.20
C PHE A 114 -4.31 1.00 11.69
N LYS A 115 -3.03 0.83 12.03
CA LYS A 115 -2.32 -0.42 11.79
C LYS A 115 -3.08 -1.60 12.41
N PRO A 116 -3.03 -2.79 11.80
CA PRO A 116 -3.66 -3.97 12.36
C PRO A 116 -3.12 -4.27 13.75
N CYS A 117 -4.00 -4.67 14.66
CA CYS A 117 -3.65 -5.05 16.02
C CYS A 117 -2.79 -6.31 16.03
N LEU A 118 -1.56 -6.20 16.57
CA LEU A 118 -0.64 -7.33 16.62
C LEU A 118 -1.13 -8.42 17.59
N PHE A 119 -1.71 -8.02 18.73
CA PHE A 119 -2.22 -8.96 19.74
C PHE A 119 -3.40 -9.77 19.23
N LEU A 120 -4.37 -9.11 18.57
CA LEU A 120 -5.50 -9.82 17.96
C LEU A 120 -5.04 -10.80 16.88
N ARG A 121 -4.02 -10.44 16.10
CA ARG A 121 -3.45 -11.32 15.09
C ARG A 121 -2.81 -12.59 15.68
N ILE A 122 -2.32 -12.52 16.92
CA ILE A 122 -1.74 -13.67 17.64
C ILE A 122 -2.83 -14.49 18.32
N GLY A 123 -3.94 -13.88 18.74
CA GLY A 123 -5.15 -14.59 19.16
C GLY A 123 -6.21 -13.69 19.81
N GLU A 124 -5.82 -12.97 20.85
CA GLU A 124 -6.71 -12.13 21.65
C GLU A 124 -6.03 -10.80 22.02
N CYS A 125 -6.80 -9.71 21.95
CA CYS A 125 -6.32 -8.39 22.34
C CYS A 125 -6.78 -8.07 23.77
N PRO A 126 -5.86 -7.82 24.73
CA PRO A 126 -6.25 -7.54 26.12
C PRO A 126 -6.99 -6.20 26.28
N ASN A 127 -6.85 -5.29 25.31
CA ASN A 127 -7.47 -3.96 25.37
C ASN A 127 -8.92 -3.94 24.84
N GLY A 128 -9.42 -5.06 24.31
CA GLY A 128 -10.80 -5.17 23.82
C GLY A 128 -11.24 -4.00 22.92
N GLU A 129 -12.32 -3.34 23.31
CA GLU A 129 -12.94 -2.22 22.59
C GLU A 129 -12.10 -0.93 22.63
N GLU A 130 -11.33 -0.73 23.70
CA GLU A 130 -10.47 0.45 23.89
C GLU A 130 -9.17 0.37 23.07
N CYS A 131 -8.91 -0.76 22.40
CA CYS A 131 -7.77 -0.90 21.52
C CYS A 131 -7.80 0.17 20.42
N LYS A 132 -6.69 0.91 20.26
CA LYS A 132 -6.52 1.94 19.21
C LYS A 132 -6.08 1.35 17.86
N PHE A 133 -5.81 0.05 17.79
CA PHE A 133 -5.38 -0.63 16.57
C PHE A 133 -6.54 -1.36 15.92
N CYS A 134 -6.54 -1.44 14.59
CA CYS A 134 -7.66 -2.02 13.87
C CYS A 134 -7.71 -3.54 14.07
N HIS A 135 -8.88 -4.04 14.44
CA HIS A 135 -9.19 -5.44 14.66
C HIS A 135 -9.78 -6.14 13.43
N LEU A 136 -10.18 -5.38 12.41
CA LEU A 136 -10.71 -5.95 11.17
C LEU A 136 -9.62 -6.67 10.36
N PRO A 137 -9.99 -7.61 9.47
CA PRO A 137 -9.04 -8.27 8.58
C PRO A 137 -8.35 -7.25 7.66
N HIS A 138 -7.02 -7.30 7.56
CA HIS A 138 -6.27 -6.45 6.62
C HIS A 138 -5.53 -7.31 5.60
N PRO A 139 -5.46 -6.86 4.33
CA PRO A 139 -4.45 -7.37 3.43
C PRO A 139 -3.06 -7.05 4.00
N SER A 140 -2.07 -7.89 3.68
CA SER A 140 -0.68 -7.61 4.06
C SER A 140 -0.30 -6.20 3.58
N PRO A 141 0.05 -5.26 4.49
CA PRO A 141 0.26 -3.88 4.10
C PRO A 141 1.41 -3.83 3.11
N ALA A 142 1.14 -3.27 1.92
CA ALA A 142 2.19 -3.04 0.96
C ALA A 142 3.26 -2.14 1.61
N LYS A 143 4.52 -2.53 1.46
CA LYS A 143 5.67 -1.76 1.90
C LYS A 143 6.48 -1.41 0.66
N LEU A 144 6.85 -0.14 0.54
CA LEU A 144 7.88 0.27 -0.41
C LEU A 144 9.18 -0.43 -0.01
N ASP A 145 9.92 -0.99 -0.96
CA ASP A 145 11.22 -1.58 -0.67
C ASP A 145 12.25 -0.50 -0.28
N LYS A 146 13.46 -0.90 0.15
CA LYS A 146 14.50 0.05 0.55
C LYS A 146 14.88 1.01 -0.59
N ARG A 147 15.10 0.49 -1.79
CA ARG A 147 15.54 1.27 -2.97
C ARG A 147 14.45 2.23 -3.46
N MET A 148 13.19 1.80 -3.41
CA MET A 148 12.02 2.60 -3.76
C MET A 148 11.83 3.75 -2.77
N ARG A 149 12.04 3.51 -1.47
CA ARG A 149 12.02 4.58 -0.46
C ARG A 149 13.15 5.59 -0.68
N GLU A 150 14.35 5.13 -0.99
CA GLU A 150 15.48 6.01 -1.32
C GLU A 150 15.18 6.84 -2.58
N THR A 151 14.66 6.19 -3.62
CA THR A 151 14.24 6.86 -4.86
C THR A 151 13.18 7.92 -4.54
N PHE A 152 12.13 7.56 -3.81
CA PHE A 152 11.03 8.46 -3.45
C PHE A 152 11.49 9.65 -2.61
N ARG A 153 12.43 9.46 -1.67
CA ARG A 153 13.02 10.54 -0.86
C ARG A 153 13.87 11.50 -1.66
N GLY A 154 14.46 11.05 -2.77
CA GLY A 154 15.27 11.87 -3.65
C GLY A 154 14.45 12.70 -4.65
N LEU A 155 13.15 12.48 -4.76
CA LEU A 155 12.29 13.21 -5.69
C LEU A 155 12.00 14.63 -5.16
N PRO A 156 11.97 15.64 -6.03
CA PRO A 156 11.51 16.97 -5.65
C PRO A 156 10.02 16.94 -5.27
N GLN A 157 9.61 17.90 -4.43
CA GLN A 157 8.23 17.97 -3.91
C GLN A 157 7.17 17.93 -5.03
N ALA A 158 7.40 18.63 -6.15
CA ALA A 158 6.49 18.64 -7.29
C ALA A 158 6.29 17.23 -7.89
N GLU A 159 7.37 16.47 -8.04
CA GLU A 159 7.29 15.10 -8.56
C GLU A 159 6.63 14.14 -7.57
N VAL A 160 6.87 14.30 -6.27
CA VAL A 160 6.20 13.52 -5.23
C VAL A 160 4.69 13.75 -5.27
N LEU A 161 4.25 15.01 -5.31
CA LEU A 161 2.82 15.35 -5.39
C LEU A 161 2.20 14.83 -6.69
N ALA A 162 2.88 15.02 -7.83
CA ALA A 162 2.44 14.52 -9.12
C ALA A 162 2.31 12.98 -9.17
N LEU A 163 3.14 12.24 -8.42
CA LEU A 163 3.04 10.79 -8.28
C LEU A 163 1.94 10.36 -7.31
N LEU A 164 1.76 11.05 -6.18
CA LEU A 164 0.80 10.67 -5.14
C LEU A 164 -0.65 10.99 -5.53
N LEU A 165 -0.91 12.16 -6.10
CA LEU A 165 -2.27 12.67 -6.36
C LEU A 165 -3.15 11.71 -7.17
N PRO A 166 -2.70 11.08 -8.28
CA PRO A 166 -3.51 10.12 -9.01
C PRO A 166 -3.95 8.92 -8.16
N HIS A 167 -3.06 8.45 -7.27
CA HIS A 167 -3.35 7.33 -6.39
C HIS A 167 -4.28 7.74 -5.24
N LEU A 168 -4.10 8.92 -4.66
CA LEU A 168 -4.97 9.44 -3.63
C LEU A 168 -6.40 9.67 -4.15
N ARG A 169 -6.55 10.23 -5.36
CA ARG A 169 -7.85 10.37 -6.03
C ARG A 169 -8.52 9.02 -6.27
N ALA A 170 -7.77 8.03 -6.76
CA ALA A 170 -8.31 6.70 -7.01
C ALA A 170 -8.88 5.99 -5.77
N LYS A 171 -8.44 6.38 -4.55
CA LYS A 171 -8.96 5.83 -3.30
C LYS A 171 -10.32 6.39 -2.87
N ASN A 172 -10.75 7.53 -3.43
CA ASN A 172 -12.08 8.13 -3.21
C ASN A 172 -12.53 8.17 -1.73
N VAL A 173 -11.65 8.59 -0.83
CA VAL A 173 -11.97 8.70 0.60
C VAL A 173 -12.92 9.87 0.84
N THR A 174 -14.06 9.60 1.48
CA THR A 174 -15.06 10.62 1.83
C THR A 174 -14.44 11.74 2.68
N GLY A 175 -14.73 12.99 2.33
CA GLY A 175 -14.20 14.17 3.03
C GLY A 175 -12.78 14.58 2.63
N ALA A 176 -12.03 13.77 1.89
CA ALA A 176 -10.66 14.09 1.48
C ALA A 176 -10.56 15.22 0.42
N GLY A 177 -11.68 15.69 -0.13
CA GLY A 177 -11.70 16.65 -1.24
C GLY A 177 -10.94 17.95 -0.97
N ARG A 178 -11.09 18.54 0.24
CA ARG A 178 -10.38 19.77 0.62
C ARG A 178 -8.86 19.57 0.62
N LEU A 179 -8.40 18.46 1.20
CA LEU A 179 -6.98 18.11 1.27
C LEU A 179 -6.39 17.83 -0.12
N LEU A 180 -7.13 17.12 -0.98
CA LEU A 180 -6.70 16.89 -2.37
C LEU A 180 -6.58 18.22 -3.13
N ALA A 181 -7.54 19.13 -2.98
CA ALA A 181 -7.50 20.44 -3.60
C ALA A 181 -6.31 21.28 -3.12
N GLU A 182 -5.96 21.22 -1.82
CA GLU A 182 -4.78 21.88 -1.27
C GLU A 182 -3.48 21.35 -1.86
N MET A 183 -3.33 20.03 -1.93
CA MET A 183 -2.16 19.38 -2.55
C MET A 183 -2.04 19.72 -4.04
N GLU A 184 -3.16 19.85 -4.76
CA GLU A 184 -3.20 20.26 -6.16
C GLU A 184 -2.81 21.73 -6.35
N ALA A 185 -3.36 22.63 -5.53
CA ALA A 185 -2.96 24.03 -5.52
C ALA A 185 -1.47 24.17 -5.21
N ARG A 186 -0.95 23.36 -4.27
CA ARG A 186 0.46 23.31 -3.95
C ARG A 186 1.30 22.86 -5.14
N LEU A 187 0.91 21.77 -5.81
CA LEU A 187 1.58 21.31 -7.03
C LEU A 187 1.61 22.40 -8.09
N ALA A 188 0.51 23.13 -8.30
CA ALA A 188 0.42 24.22 -9.27
C ALA A 188 1.34 25.41 -8.93
N SER A 189 1.58 25.66 -7.64
CA SER A 189 2.45 26.75 -7.17
C SER A 189 3.95 26.45 -7.28
N LEU A 190 4.33 25.17 -7.35
CA LEU A 190 5.74 24.79 -7.40
C LEU A 190 6.31 25.04 -8.81
N PRO A 191 7.57 25.48 -8.91
CA PRO A 191 8.23 25.57 -10.21
C PRO A 191 8.19 24.19 -10.86
N HIS A 192 7.62 24.12 -12.06
CA HIS A 192 7.60 22.89 -12.84
C HIS A 192 9.06 22.56 -13.16
N ALA A 193 9.65 21.63 -12.41
CA ALA A 193 10.94 21.07 -12.77
C ALA A 193 10.75 20.52 -14.19
N SER A 194 11.39 21.17 -15.17
CA SER A 194 11.37 20.80 -16.57
C SER A 194 11.54 19.28 -16.65
N CYS A 195 10.50 18.60 -17.12
CA CYS A 195 10.29 17.15 -17.03
C CYS A 195 11.59 16.38 -17.22
N SER A 196 12.32 16.14 -16.13
CA SER A 196 13.49 15.29 -16.19
C SER A 196 12.94 13.90 -16.36
N MET A 197 13.21 13.30 -17.52
CA MET A 197 12.87 11.93 -17.86
C MET A 197 12.93 11.05 -16.61
N LEU A 198 11.74 10.74 -16.12
CA LEU A 198 11.56 9.99 -14.89
C LEU A 198 12.25 8.63 -15.08
N PRO A 199 13.18 8.22 -14.20
CA PRO A 199 13.91 6.98 -14.39
C PRO A 199 12.93 5.80 -14.54
N PRO A 200 13.25 4.78 -15.37
CA PRO A 200 12.35 3.65 -15.68
C PRO A 200 11.83 2.90 -14.44
N ARG A 201 12.54 3.02 -13.31
CA ARG A 201 12.12 2.49 -12.00
C ARG A 201 10.81 3.11 -11.46
N ILE A 202 10.36 4.23 -12.01
CA ILE A 202 9.12 4.88 -11.59
C ILE A 202 7.87 4.05 -11.92
N VAL A 203 7.93 3.19 -12.94
CA VAL A 203 6.82 2.26 -13.22
C VAL A 203 6.58 1.31 -12.03
N GLN A 204 7.65 0.77 -11.45
CA GLN A 204 7.57 -0.10 -10.27
C GLN A 204 7.06 0.68 -9.06
N LEU A 205 7.50 1.92 -8.90
CA LEU A 205 7.04 2.83 -7.86
C LEU A 205 5.55 3.12 -7.95
N LYS A 206 5.05 3.53 -9.13
CA LYS A 206 3.61 3.75 -9.37
C LYS A 206 2.78 2.53 -9.03
N ARG A 207 3.23 1.33 -9.46
CA ARG A 207 2.53 0.07 -9.13
C ARG A 207 2.52 -0.22 -7.62
N ALA A 208 3.59 0.09 -6.90
CA ALA A 208 3.63 -0.08 -5.45
C ALA A 208 2.77 0.95 -4.72
N LEU A 209 2.78 2.22 -5.14
CA LEU A 209 1.94 3.28 -4.58
C LEU A 209 0.45 2.93 -4.70
N GLY A 210 0.02 2.36 -5.83
CA GLY A 210 -1.36 1.91 -6.02
C GLY A 210 -1.81 0.80 -5.05
N ARG A 211 -0.88 0.09 -4.39
CA ARG A 211 -1.18 -0.95 -3.39
C ARG A 211 -1.18 -0.42 -1.95
N LEU A 212 -0.75 0.82 -1.73
CA LEU A 212 -0.78 1.44 -0.42
C LEU A 212 -2.19 1.90 -0.06
N SER A 213 -2.51 1.96 1.22
CA SER A 213 -3.74 2.60 1.69
C SER A 213 -3.64 4.12 1.60
N PHE A 214 -4.78 4.81 1.59
CA PHE A 214 -4.82 6.27 1.61
C PHE A 214 -3.98 6.86 2.76
N ARG A 215 -4.10 6.32 3.98
CA ARG A 215 -3.29 6.73 5.13
C ARG A 215 -1.79 6.59 4.88
N GLN A 216 -1.36 5.50 4.25
CA GLN A 216 0.05 5.28 3.92
C GLN A 216 0.56 6.27 2.87
N LEU A 217 -0.25 6.56 1.84
CA LEU A 217 0.08 7.57 0.84
C LEU A 217 0.20 8.97 1.47
N MET A 218 -0.71 9.31 2.38
CA MET A 218 -0.65 10.58 3.12
C MET A 218 0.60 10.71 3.99
N LEU A 219 1.07 9.64 4.62
CA LEU A 219 2.31 9.64 5.39
C LEU A 219 3.57 9.76 4.52
N LEU A 220 3.47 9.57 3.20
CA LEU A 220 4.53 9.83 2.24
C LEU A 220 4.51 11.28 1.74
N SER A 221 3.45 12.04 2.03
CA SER A 221 3.39 13.46 1.67
C SER A 221 4.47 14.25 2.43
N PRO A 222 5.17 15.19 1.77
CA PRO A 222 6.18 16.01 2.42
C PRO A 222 5.63 16.94 3.52
N GLU A 223 4.32 17.15 3.59
CA GLU A 223 3.64 18.05 4.53
C GLU A 223 3.33 17.38 5.88
N GLY A 224 4.27 16.60 6.40
CA GLY A 224 4.05 15.60 7.45
C GLY A 224 3.38 16.07 8.75
N THR A 225 3.33 17.37 9.02
CA THR A 225 2.65 17.93 10.20
C THR A 225 1.15 18.13 10.00
N HIS A 226 0.72 18.67 8.86
CA HIS A 226 -0.71 18.88 8.57
C HIS A 226 -1.43 17.58 8.21
N ALA A 227 -0.70 16.63 7.61
CA ALA A 227 -1.25 15.34 7.22
C ALA A 227 -1.82 14.54 8.39
N GLN A 228 -1.24 14.61 9.59
CA GLN A 228 -1.74 13.85 10.74
C GLN A 228 -3.05 14.39 11.30
N ALA A 229 -3.18 15.71 11.46
CA ALA A 229 -4.39 16.35 11.94
C ALA A 229 -5.57 16.12 10.98
N GLU A 230 -5.33 16.26 9.68
CA GLU A 230 -6.34 15.99 8.65
C GLU A 230 -6.72 14.51 8.61
N LEU A 231 -5.77 13.57 8.76
CA LEU A 231 -6.09 12.15 8.86
C LEU A 231 -6.97 11.83 10.07
N GLU A 232 -6.74 12.47 11.21
CA GLU A 232 -7.60 12.31 12.38
C GLU A 232 -8.99 12.90 12.17
N HIS A 233 -9.08 14.07 11.52
CA HIS A 233 -10.34 14.68 11.15
C HIS A 233 -11.15 13.78 10.21
N LEU A 234 -10.54 13.30 9.13
CA LEU A 234 -11.16 12.37 8.19
C LEU A 234 -11.60 11.08 8.89
N ARG A 235 -10.78 10.55 9.81
CA ARG A 235 -11.15 9.35 10.55
C ARG A 235 -12.44 9.55 11.36
N ARG A 236 -12.59 10.71 12.01
CA ARG A 236 -13.80 11.04 12.78
C ARG A 236 -15.04 11.18 11.90
N LEU A 237 -14.90 11.61 10.64
CA LEU A 237 -16.01 11.70 9.69
C LEU A 237 -16.45 10.33 9.16
N THR A 238 -15.55 9.34 9.20
CA THR A 238 -15.80 7.97 8.70
C THR A 238 -16.10 6.94 9.80
N ALA A 239 -16.06 7.36 11.07
CA ALA A 239 -16.39 6.53 12.23
C ALA A 239 -17.89 6.57 12.49
#